data_AF-A0A210PEK5-F1
#
_entry.id   AF-A0A210PEK5-F1
#
_cell.length_a   1.000
_cell.length_b   1.000
_cell.length_c   1.000
_cell.angle_alpha   90.00
_cell.angle_beta   90.00
_cell.angle_gamma   90.00
#
_symmetry.space_group_name_H-M   'P 1'
#
loop_
_entity.id
_entity.type
_entity.pdbx_description
1 polymer ?
#
loop_
_entity_poly.entity_id
_entity_poly.type
_entity_poly.pdbx_seq_one_letter_code
_entity_poly.pdbx_strand_id
1 'polypeptide(L)'
;MGKRKFKKSVEGSLVERRRRIQQAKREVALESKGKSPKYSVEQLLEKAEDCIDRFEYELAQKFCQRALEMEPDSILALETTGSLLLELGNQEAAKQCFGRAVEVCPNQGHSKYMYLGQLFEGAQAVQCFQKGIELMMKEHEAKQASELAAACGGGPREGVSCEEICNAYLSLAELYMTDCCMEEDADKKCEHNINQALAIDGDNAEAYQMMASYHLSKENEEMATEMIKKSVSLWLPKYKAADKGEVPDEEFNPLELTPLSYDTRIAAAKILTEVKEYETAVDVLEGLLDENDEVPQVWYMIGWANYLQGPDYKENARYYLQQAKQVYDKIKCDDPDLLKHVEELTEEIGPGEEEGEEEGAEEDVNELDSDSDDETDNKTNGEAMEH
;
A
#
# COMPACT_ATOMS: atom_id res chain seq x y z
N MET A 1 -37.62 36.75 55.63
CA MET A 1 -36.50 37.03 54.69
C MET A 1 -35.18 36.61 55.35
N GLY A 2 -34.36 35.82 54.64
CA GLY A 2 -32.89 35.74 54.71
C GLY A 2 -32.23 35.02 55.91
N LYS A 3 -31.17 34.22 55.79
CA LYS A 3 -30.34 33.74 54.66
C LYS A 3 -29.64 32.43 55.11
N ARG A 4 -29.55 31.45 54.20
CA ARG A 4 -28.78 30.19 54.34
C ARG A 4 -27.28 30.50 54.43
N LYS A 5 -26.55 29.87 55.37
CA LYS A 5 -25.08 29.85 55.38
C LYS A 5 -24.59 28.75 54.45
N PHE A 6 -24.00 29.14 53.33
CA PHE A 6 -23.27 28.26 52.41
C PHE A 6 -21.83 28.12 52.92
N LYS A 7 -21.37 26.89 53.21
CA LYS A 7 -19.95 26.58 53.39
C LYS A 7 -19.28 26.68 52.02
N LYS A 8 -18.40 27.66 51.82
CA LYS A 8 -17.45 27.66 50.70
C LYS A 8 -16.17 26.99 51.20
N SER A 9 -15.87 25.83 50.63
CA SER A 9 -14.58 25.17 50.73
C SER A 9 -13.51 26.12 50.18
N VAL A 10 -12.39 26.21 50.88
CA VAL A 10 -11.25 27.06 50.55
C VAL A 10 -10.57 26.47 49.32
N GLU A 11 -10.85 27.02 48.14
CA GLU A 11 -9.95 26.93 46.99
C GLU A 11 -8.64 27.62 47.37
N GLY A 12 -7.55 26.85 47.41
CA GLY A 12 -6.21 27.37 47.64
C GLY A 12 -5.91 28.49 46.64
N SER A 13 -5.39 29.62 47.14
CA SER A 13 -5.08 30.81 46.36
C SER A 13 -4.31 30.46 45.08
N LEU A 14 -4.65 31.08 43.95
CA LEU A 14 -3.93 30.93 42.67
C LEU A 14 -2.41 31.15 42.82
N VAL A 15 -2.00 31.95 43.80
CA VAL A 15 -0.60 32.19 44.17
C VAL A 15 0.06 30.92 44.68
N GLU A 16 -0.65 30.12 45.46
CA GLU A 16 -0.17 28.89 46.08
C GLU A 16 -0.09 27.75 45.06
N ARG A 17 -1.03 27.71 44.10
CA ARG A 17 -0.99 26.81 42.95
C ARG A 17 0.20 27.14 42.02
N ARG A 18 0.44 28.42 41.72
CA ARG A 18 1.63 28.86 40.96
C ARG A 18 2.92 28.51 41.69
N ARG A 19 2.98 28.69 43.01
CA ARG A 19 4.17 28.39 43.82
C ARG A 19 4.49 26.90 43.83
N ARG A 20 3.48 26.03 43.92
CA ARG A 20 3.64 24.56 43.80
C ARG A 20 4.15 24.14 42.42
N ILE A 21 3.60 24.71 41.35
CA ILE A 21 4.08 24.44 39.97
C ILE A 21 5.53 24.90 39.80
N GLN A 22 5.88 26.07 40.33
CA GLN A 22 7.24 26.61 40.23
C GLN A 22 8.25 25.84 41.10
N GLN A 23 7.79 25.27 42.22
CA GLN A 23 8.58 24.42 43.08
C GLN A 23 8.77 23.02 42.48
N ALA A 24 7.73 22.42 41.92
CA ALA A 24 7.83 21.17 41.16
C ALA A 24 8.76 21.31 39.95
N LYS A 25 8.67 22.42 39.19
CA LYS A 25 9.62 22.73 38.10
C LYS A 25 11.05 22.89 38.60
N ARG A 26 11.26 23.42 39.80
CA ARG A 26 12.59 23.54 40.41
C ARG A 26 13.13 22.21 40.92
N GLU A 27 12.28 21.37 41.48
CA GLU A 27 12.64 20.03 41.98
C GLU A 27 13.02 19.12 40.81
N VAL A 28 12.25 19.12 39.70
CA VAL A 28 12.62 18.44 38.44
C VAL A 28 13.93 18.99 37.85
N ALA A 29 14.15 20.31 37.90
CA ALA A 29 15.40 20.93 37.44
C ALA A 29 16.59 20.73 38.40
N LEU A 30 16.35 20.31 39.64
CA LEU A 30 17.39 19.96 40.62
C LEU A 30 17.73 18.47 40.55
N GLU A 31 16.77 17.60 40.23
CA GLU A 31 16.99 16.19 39.91
C GLU A 31 17.77 16.00 38.59
N SER A 32 17.64 16.92 37.63
CA SER A 32 18.42 16.91 36.38
C SER A 32 19.86 17.43 36.52
N LYS A 33 20.27 17.96 37.68
CA LYS A 33 21.64 18.40 37.94
C LYS A 33 22.52 17.23 38.39
N GLY A 34 22.82 16.33 37.47
CA GLY A 34 23.74 15.22 37.70
C GLY A 34 24.26 14.60 36.40
N LYS A 35 25.51 14.93 36.05
CA LYS A 35 26.31 14.47 34.89
C LYS A 35 25.78 14.96 33.53
N SER A 36 26.71 15.39 32.66
CA SER A 36 26.39 15.66 31.24
C SER A 36 25.67 14.44 30.65
N PRO A 37 24.57 14.63 29.90
CA PRO A 37 23.86 13.51 29.31
C PRO A 37 24.83 12.69 28.45
N LYS A 38 24.81 11.37 28.62
CA LYS A 38 25.73 10.44 27.95
C LYS A 38 25.52 10.41 26.42
N TYR A 39 24.35 10.87 25.96
CA TYR A 39 23.93 10.94 24.56
C TYR A 39 23.31 12.32 24.28
N SER A 40 23.50 12.85 23.07
CA SER A 40 22.75 14.03 22.59
C SER A 40 21.31 13.64 22.22
N VAL A 41 20.45 14.62 21.93
CA VAL A 41 19.09 14.35 21.45
C VAL A 41 19.13 13.59 20.13
N GLU A 42 19.97 14.00 19.19
CA GLU A 42 20.13 13.36 17.88
C GLU A 42 20.55 11.89 18.04
N GLN A 43 21.52 11.61 18.91
CA GLN A 43 21.97 10.22 19.19
C GLN A 43 20.90 9.37 19.88
N LEU A 44 19.97 9.98 20.62
CA LEU A 44 18.84 9.25 21.20
C LEU A 44 17.80 8.94 20.13
N LEU A 45 17.59 9.84 19.17
CA LEU A 45 16.63 9.65 18.08
C LEU A 45 17.10 8.63 17.06
N GLU A 46 18.39 8.65 16.67
CA GLU A 46 19.01 7.60 15.85
C GLU A 46 18.82 6.22 16.48
N LYS A 47 19.01 6.11 17.80
CA LYS A 47 18.74 4.87 18.54
C LYS A 47 17.26 4.49 18.60
N ALA A 48 16.37 5.47 18.63
CA ALA A 48 14.94 5.22 18.64
C ALA A 48 14.51 4.64 17.29
N GLU A 49 14.99 5.23 16.19
CA GLU A 49 14.78 4.76 14.81
C GLU A 49 15.35 3.35 14.62
N ASP A 50 16.61 3.10 15.02
CA ASP A 50 17.20 1.75 15.01
C ASP A 50 16.35 0.71 15.77
N CYS A 51 15.70 1.11 16.87
CA CYS A 51 14.84 0.23 17.65
C CYS A 51 13.49 0.01 16.96
N ILE A 52 12.93 1.04 16.30
CA ILE A 52 11.70 0.95 15.52
C ILE A 52 11.91 -0.05 14.37
N ASP A 53 13.01 0.08 13.62
CA ASP A 53 13.35 -0.82 12.51
C ASP A 53 13.52 -2.28 12.95
N ARG A 54 13.87 -2.50 14.22
CA ARG A 54 14.00 -3.83 14.83
C ARG A 54 12.75 -4.29 15.58
N PHE A 55 11.66 -3.55 15.50
CA PHE A 55 10.40 -3.81 16.21
C PHE A 55 10.56 -3.82 17.75
N GLU A 56 11.60 -3.17 18.28
CA GLU A 56 11.87 -3.02 19.72
C GLU A 56 11.17 -1.78 20.29
N TYR A 57 9.85 -1.73 20.16
CA TYR A 57 9.05 -0.53 20.40
C TYR A 57 9.11 0.00 21.84
N GLU A 58 9.18 -0.87 22.86
CA GLU A 58 9.30 -0.43 24.25
C GLU A 58 10.64 0.24 24.54
N LEU A 59 11.69 -0.13 23.79
CA LEU A 59 13.00 0.49 23.92
C LEU A 59 13.04 1.81 23.15
N ALA A 60 12.49 1.85 21.94
CA ALA A 60 12.30 3.07 21.17
C ALA A 60 11.57 4.14 21.99
N GLN A 61 10.48 3.75 22.67
CA GLN A 61 9.70 4.67 23.51
C GLN A 61 10.54 5.32 24.62
N LYS A 62 11.46 4.57 25.25
CA LYS A 62 12.36 5.11 26.28
C LYS A 62 13.34 6.12 25.71
N PHE A 63 13.86 5.87 24.50
CA PHE A 63 14.75 6.81 23.83
C PHE A 63 14.02 8.10 23.42
N CYS A 64 12.84 7.98 22.79
CA CYS A 64 11.96 9.11 22.47
C CYS A 64 11.60 9.93 23.71
N GLN A 65 11.17 9.27 24.80
CA GLN A 65 10.83 9.95 26.05
C GLN A 65 12.04 10.70 26.61
N ARG A 66 13.22 10.10 26.57
CA ARG A 66 14.44 10.77 27.04
C ARG A 66 14.82 11.96 26.18
N ALA A 67 14.66 11.87 24.86
CA ALA A 67 14.89 12.97 23.93
C ALA A 67 13.95 14.15 24.24
N LEU A 68 12.65 13.89 24.43
CA LEU A 68 11.65 14.91 24.77
C LEU A 68 11.82 15.48 26.19
N GLU A 69 12.34 14.71 27.16
CA GLU A 69 12.71 15.26 28.47
C GLU A 69 13.85 16.28 28.38
N MET A 70 14.79 16.06 27.45
CA MET A 70 15.92 16.95 27.21
C MET A 70 15.49 18.18 26.42
N GLU A 71 14.72 17.98 25.35
CA GLU A 71 14.22 19.03 24.47
C GLU A 71 12.73 18.80 24.14
N PRO A 72 11.80 19.34 24.96
CA PRO A 72 10.36 19.08 24.81
C PRO A 72 9.75 19.58 23.49
N ASP A 73 10.39 20.57 22.85
CA ASP A 73 9.95 21.19 21.61
C ASP A 73 10.89 20.87 20.43
N SER A 74 11.70 19.79 20.55
CA SER A 74 12.47 19.30 19.40
C SER A 74 11.53 18.71 18.36
N ILE A 75 11.50 19.31 17.16
CA ILE A 75 10.63 18.88 16.05
C ILE A 75 10.91 17.42 15.68
N LEU A 76 12.19 17.07 15.51
CA LEU A 76 12.58 15.70 15.17
C LEU A 76 12.14 14.72 16.27
N ALA A 77 12.32 15.08 17.55
CA ALA A 77 11.88 14.20 18.65
C ALA A 77 10.36 14.02 18.69
N LEU A 78 9.59 15.08 18.41
CA LEU A 78 8.14 15.03 18.33
C LEU A 78 7.69 14.16 17.14
N GLU A 79 8.33 14.28 15.98
CA GLU A 79 8.02 13.50 14.79
C GLU A 79 8.38 12.02 14.95
N THR A 80 9.60 11.69 15.43
CA THR A 80 9.99 10.30 15.72
C THR A 80 9.07 9.67 16.77
N THR A 81 8.67 10.43 17.81
CA THR A 81 7.70 9.94 18.81
C THR A 81 6.31 9.73 18.19
N GLY A 82 5.87 10.65 17.32
CA GLY A 82 4.61 10.53 16.60
C GLY A 82 4.58 9.28 15.73
N SER A 83 5.63 9.03 14.95
CA SER A 83 5.78 7.83 14.12
C SER A 83 5.74 6.55 14.97
N LEU A 84 6.52 6.47 16.04
CA LEU A 84 6.47 5.33 16.98
C LEU A 84 5.06 5.09 17.56
N LEU A 85 4.31 6.16 17.84
CA LEU A 85 2.95 6.03 18.34
C LEU A 85 1.99 5.49 17.28
N LEU A 86 2.23 5.75 15.99
CA LEU A 86 1.47 5.14 14.90
C LEU A 86 1.75 3.64 14.79
N GLU A 87 3.02 3.23 14.87
CA GLU A 87 3.41 1.81 14.94
C GLU A 87 2.73 1.06 16.10
N LEU A 88 2.54 1.75 17.23
CA LEU A 88 1.83 1.23 18.41
C LEU A 88 0.30 1.34 18.31
N GLY A 89 -0.25 1.80 17.18
CA GLY A 89 -1.69 1.97 16.96
C GLY A 89 -2.33 3.13 17.74
N ASN A 90 -1.53 4.02 18.33
CA ASN A 90 -2.02 5.15 19.13
C ASN A 90 -2.10 6.45 18.30
N GLN A 91 -3.06 6.47 17.38
CA GLN A 91 -3.27 7.59 16.44
C GLN A 91 -3.51 8.94 17.15
N GLU A 92 -4.30 8.97 18.23
CA GLU A 92 -4.62 10.23 18.92
C GLU A 92 -3.40 10.85 19.62
N ALA A 93 -2.51 10.03 20.20
CA ALA A 93 -1.27 10.54 20.77
C ALA A 93 -0.29 10.99 19.67
N ALA A 94 -0.24 10.28 18.53
CA ALA A 94 0.56 10.69 17.38
C ALA A 94 0.11 12.06 16.84
N LYS A 95 -1.21 12.27 16.67
CA LYS A 95 -1.81 13.57 16.31
C LYS A 95 -1.36 14.69 17.25
N GLN A 96 -1.29 14.45 18.56
CA GLN A 96 -0.81 15.44 19.52
C GLN A 96 0.67 15.79 19.32
N CYS A 97 1.52 14.80 19.04
CA CYS A 97 2.94 15.01 18.78
C CYS A 97 3.16 15.84 17.51
N PHE A 98 2.54 15.46 16.40
CA PHE A 98 2.64 16.21 15.14
C PHE A 98 1.98 17.59 15.23
N GLY A 99 0.85 17.71 15.93
CA GLY A 99 0.20 18.98 16.21
C GLY A 99 1.11 19.92 17.01
N ARG A 100 1.82 19.41 18.01
CA ARG A 100 2.84 20.17 18.74
C ARG A 100 4.00 20.59 17.83
N ALA A 101 4.47 19.71 16.95
CA ALA A 101 5.50 20.05 15.98
C ALA A 101 5.06 21.18 15.03
N VAL A 102 3.78 21.19 14.64
CA VAL A 102 3.17 22.28 13.85
C VAL A 102 3.14 23.59 14.62
N GLU A 103 2.76 23.58 15.90
CA GLU A 103 2.78 24.79 16.75
C GLU A 103 4.18 25.38 16.90
N VAL A 104 5.19 24.51 17.06
CA VAL A 104 6.58 24.94 17.29
C VAL A 104 7.21 25.49 16.01
N CYS A 105 7.01 24.83 14.87
CA CYS A 105 7.59 25.26 13.58
C CYS A 105 6.60 25.12 12.41
N PRO A 106 5.65 26.06 12.25
CA PRO A 106 4.58 25.93 11.25
C PRO A 106 5.03 26.10 9.78
N ASN A 107 6.22 26.66 9.54
CA ASN A 107 6.65 27.05 8.19
C ASN A 107 7.92 26.33 7.71
N GLN A 108 8.33 25.23 8.36
CA GLN A 108 9.48 24.40 7.96
C GLN A 108 9.21 22.93 8.34
N GLY A 109 9.69 21.98 7.53
CA GLY A 109 9.45 20.54 7.72
C GLY A 109 8.05 20.14 7.24
N HIS A 110 7.97 19.45 6.12
CA HIS A 110 6.70 19.05 5.52
C HIS A 110 6.11 17.79 6.18
N SER A 111 6.96 16.90 6.71
CA SER A 111 6.63 15.59 7.29
C SER A 111 5.45 15.62 8.27
N LYS A 112 5.48 16.47 9.29
CA LYS A 112 4.37 16.62 10.25
C LYS A 112 3.02 16.94 9.61
N TYR A 113 3.00 17.66 8.49
CA TYR A 113 1.77 17.96 7.76
C TYR A 113 1.28 16.76 6.94
N MET A 114 2.20 15.95 6.39
CA MET A 114 1.85 14.70 5.71
C MET A 114 1.23 13.71 6.68
N TYR A 115 1.86 13.49 7.85
CA TYR A 115 1.31 12.62 8.89
C TYR A 115 -0.06 13.11 9.39
N LEU A 116 -0.21 14.41 9.65
CA LEU A 116 -1.52 14.94 10.04
C LEU A 116 -2.56 14.83 8.93
N GLY A 117 -2.16 14.95 7.66
CA GLY A 117 -3.03 14.74 6.51
C GLY A 117 -3.63 13.34 6.49
N GLN A 118 -2.81 12.32 6.73
CA GLN A 118 -3.27 10.91 6.81
C GLN A 118 -4.11 10.61 8.06
N LEU A 119 -3.92 11.36 9.14
CA LEU A 119 -4.59 11.11 10.42
C LEU A 119 -5.91 11.88 10.58
N PHE A 120 -6.10 12.97 9.84
CA PHE A 120 -7.35 13.72 9.81
C PHE A 120 -8.27 13.22 8.70
N GLU A 121 -9.53 13.66 8.77
CA GLU A 121 -10.54 13.40 7.75
C GLU A 121 -10.97 14.71 7.09
N GLY A 122 -11.48 14.60 5.86
CA GLY A 122 -12.12 15.69 5.12
C GLY A 122 -11.31 16.99 5.07
N ALA A 123 -11.95 18.12 5.40
CA ALA A 123 -11.35 19.45 5.25
C ALA A 123 -10.07 19.67 6.08
N GLN A 124 -9.92 18.99 7.22
CA GLN A 124 -8.71 19.10 8.04
C GLN A 124 -7.52 18.39 7.38
N ALA A 125 -7.76 17.21 6.80
CA ALA A 125 -6.77 16.48 6.02
C ALA A 125 -6.30 17.30 4.81
N VAL A 126 -7.25 17.87 4.06
CA VAL A 126 -6.98 18.74 2.91
C VAL A 126 -6.07 19.91 3.29
N GLN A 127 -6.35 20.61 4.39
CA GLN A 127 -5.52 21.73 4.84
C GLN A 127 -4.09 21.30 5.20
N CYS A 128 -3.95 20.12 5.82
CA CYS A 128 -2.65 19.58 6.18
C CYS A 128 -1.83 19.23 4.93
N PHE A 129 -2.41 18.45 4.00
CA PHE A 129 -1.73 18.10 2.76
C PHE A 129 -1.38 19.33 1.92
N GLN A 130 -2.29 20.29 1.76
CA GLN A 130 -2.01 21.56 1.06
C GLN A 130 -0.81 22.29 1.66
N LYS A 131 -0.75 22.38 3.00
CA LYS A 131 0.37 23.05 3.66
C LYS A 131 1.67 22.27 3.53
N GLY A 132 1.62 20.95 3.62
CA GLY A 132 2.81 20.14 3.46
C GLY A 132 3.35 20.18 2.03
N ILE A 133 2.50 20.13 1.00
CA ILE A 133 2.87 20.30 -0.41
C ILE A 133 3.51 21.68 -0.65
N GLU A 134 2.93 22.74 -0.09
CA GLU A 134 3.53 24.10 -0.17
C GLU A 134 4.98 24.09 0.36
N LEU A 135 5.23 23.41 1.49
CA LEU A 135 6.56 23.32 2.08
C LEU A 135 7.49 22.41 1.27
N MET A 136 7.01 21.29 0.76
CA MET A 136 7.75 20.37 -0.10
C MET A 136 8.23 21.06 -1.39
N MET A 137 7.32 21.74 -2.09
CA MET A 137 7.63 22.46 -3.32
C MET A 137 8.70 23.54 -3.07
N LYS A 138 8.57 24.30 -1.98
CA LYS A 138 9.55 25.31 -1.61
C LYS A 138 10.93 24.71 -1.29
N GLU A 139 10.97 23.56 -0.63
CA GLU A 139 12.22 22.84 -0.33
C GLU A 139 12.87 22.30 -1.61
N HIS A 140 12.08 21.70 -2.49
CA HIS A 140 12.50 21.19 -3.79
C HIS A 140 13.03 22.30 -4.71
N GLU A 141 12.33 23.44 -4.81
CA GLU A 141 12.79 24.62 -5.56
C GLU A 141 14.11 25.18 -4.99
N ALA A 142 14.22 25.27 -3.66
CA ALA A 142 15.43 25.74 -3.00
C ALA A 142 16.62 24.81 -3.27
N LYS A 143 16.38 23.49 -3.30
CA LYS A 143 17.37 22.47 -3.65
C LYS A 143 17.83 22.62 -5.10
N GLN A 144 16.90 22.69 -6.05
CA GLN A 144 17.25 22.89 -7.47
C GLN A 144 18.04 24.18 -7.70
N ALA A 145 17.63 25.28 -7.07
CA ALA A 145 18.36 26.55 -7.16
C ALA A 145 19.77 26.45 -6.57
N SER A 146 19.93 25.72 -5.46
CA SER A 146 21.23 25.47 -4.83
C SER A 146 22.11 24.55 -5.68
N GLU A 147 21.57 23.49 -6.29
CA GLU A 147 22.31 22.56 -7.16
C GLU A 147 22.79 23.26 -8.44
N LEU A 148 21.93 24.08 -9.04
CA LEU A 148 22.29 24.92 -10.18
C LEU A 148 23.40 25.91 -9.82
N ALA A 149 23.41 26.45 -8.60
CA ALA A 149 24.47 27.32 -8.09
C ALA A 149 25.74 26.56 -7.65
N ALA A 150 25.61 25.29 -7.24
CA ALA A 150 26.67 24.45 -6.68
C ALA A 150 27.33 23.51 -7.69
N ALA A 151 27.15 23.74 -8.99
CA ALA A 151 27.85 23.08 -10.11
C ALA A 151 29.40 23.17 -10.07
N CYS A 152 29.99 23.57 -8.93
CA CYS A 152 31.43 23.57 -8.62
C CYS A 152 31.81 22.70 -7.39
N GLY A 153 30.98 21.74 -6.96
CA GLY A 153 31.45 20.61 -6.13
C GLY A 153 30.81 20.42 -4.76
N GLY A 154 29.50 20.59 -4.64
CA GLY A 154 28.73 20.08 -3.49
C GLY A 154 28.01 18.77 -3.87
N GLY A 155 28.15 17.71 -3.06
CA GLY A 155 27.33 16.51 -3.20
C GLY A 155 25.86 16.78 -2.80
N PRO A 156 24.90 15.98 -3.30
CA PRO A 156 23.47 16.21 -3.04
C PRO A 156 23.16 16.11 -1.55
N ARG A 157 22.38 17.06 -1.02
CA ARG A 157 21.65 16.87 0.24
C ARG A 157 20.39 16.08 -0.08
N GLU A 158 20.07 15.05 0.72
CA GLU A 158 18.72 14.48 0.72
C GLU A 158 17.73 15.59 1.07
N GLY A 159 16.70 15.71 0.24
CA GLY A 159 15.67 16.73 0.28
C GLY A 159 14.56 16.26 -0.64
N VAL A 160 13.36 16.79 -0.45
CA VAL A 160 12.11 16.19 -0.97
C VAL A 160 12.23 15.70 -2.42
N SER A 161 11.87 14.45 -2.64
CA SER A 161 11.85 13.82 -3.96
C SER A 161 10.59 14.24 -4.75
N CYS A 162 10.65 14.12 -6.08
CA CYS A 162 9.46 14.30 -6.91
C CYS A 162 8.36 13.31 -6.55
N GLU A 163 8.73 12.08 -6.18
CA GLU A 163 7.82 11.01 -5.77
C GLU A 163 7.02 11.40 -4.51
N GLU A 164 7.68 11.94 -3.48
CA GLU A 164 7.00 12.40 -2.26
C GLU A 164 5.98 13.50 -2.56
N ILE A 165 6.29 14.40 -3.49
CA ILE A 165 5.38 15.47 -3.90
C ILE A 165 4.21 14.91 -4.69
N CYS A 166 4.46 13.99 -5.62
CA CYS A 166 3.41 13.30 -6.38
C CYS A 166 2.45 12.57 -5.44
N ASN A 167 2.97 11.79 -4.49
CA ASN A 167 2.15 11.03 -3.52
C ASN A 167 1.27 11.96 -2.68
N ALA A 168 1.78 13.13 -2.30
CA ALA A 168 0.99 14.13 -1.57
C ALA A 168 -0.15 14.73 -2.42
N TYR A 169 0.10 15.01 -3.70
CA TYR A 169 -0.96 15.44 -4.63
C TYR A 169 -2.00 14.34 -4.87
N LEU A 170 -1.57 13.08 -5.01
CA LEU A 170 -2.47 11.95 -5.20
C LEU A 170 -3.32 11.69 -3.94
N SER A 171 -2.75 11.85 -2.75
CA SER A 171 -3.50 11.82 -1.48
C SER A 171 -4.60 12.90 -1.44
N LEU A 172 -4.32 14.11 -1.94
CA LEU A 172 -5.35 15.15 -2.07
C LEU A 172 -6.42 14.77 -3.10
N ALA A 173 -6.04 14.20 -4.24
CA ALA A 173 -6.99 13.76 -5.26
C ALA A 173 -7.94 12.68 -4.69
N GLU A 174 -7.39 11.69 -3.98
CA GLU A 174 -8.14 10.64 -3.31
C GLU A 174 -9.15 11.20 -2.29
N LEU A 175 -8.73 12.16 -1.46
CA LEU A 175 -9.64 12.83 -0.52
C LEU A 175 -10.83 13.49 -1.24
N TYR A 176 -10.62 14.09 -2.41
CA TYR A 176 -11.72 14.67 -3.20
C TYR A 176 -12.58 13.63 -3.91
N MET A 177 -12.12 12.38 -4.03
CA MET A 177 -12.93 11.27 -4.51
C MET A 177 -13.68 10.53 -3.39
N THR A 178 -13.27 10.72 -2.14
CA THR A 178 -13.80 10.01 -0.97
C THR A 178 -14.41 10.99 0.04
N ASP A 179 -13.67 11.42 1.05
CA ASP A 179 -14.15 12.24 2.18
C ASP A 179 -14.78 13.57 1.76
N CYS A 180 -14.20 14.20 0.74
CA CYS A 180 -14.57 15.53 0.26
C CYS A 180 -15.34 15.49 -1.07
N CYS A 181 -15.87 14.33 -1.49
CA CYS A 181 -16.57 14.18 -2.77
C CYS A 181 -17.83 15.06 -2.92
N MET A 182 -18.40 15.52 -1.81
CA MET A 182 -19.59 16.38 -1.77
C MET A 182 -19.25 17.88 -1.71
N GLU A 183 -17.97 18.25 -1.66
CA GLU A 183 -17.55 19.66 -1.65
C GLU A 183 -17.77 20.31 -3.02
N GLU A 184 -17.94 21.64 -3.02
CA GLU A 184 -18.05 22.40 -4.26
C GLU A 184 -16.76 22.26 -5.09
N ASP A 185 -16.92 21.97 -6.39
CA ASP A 185 -15.83 21.72 -7.32
C ASP A 185 -14.88 20.56 -6.91
N ALA A 186 -15.34 19.59 -6.11
CA ALA A 186 -14.52 18.44 -5.70
C ALA A 186 -13.91 17.70 -6.89
N ASP A 187 -14.68 17.52 -7.97
CA ASP A 187 -14.21 16.88 -9.20
C ASP A 187 -13.09 17.64 -9.89
N LYS A 188 -13.22 18.96 -10.06
CA LYS A 188 -12.16 19.80 -10.64
C LYS A 188 -10.93 19.84 -9.75
N LYS A 189 -11.10 19.82 -8.43
CA LYS A 189 -10.00 19.76 -7.47
C LYS A 189 -9.28 18.42 -7.55
N CYS A 190 -10.00 17.31 -7.66
CA CYS A 190 -9.41 16.00 -7.91
C CYS A 190 -8.55 16.01 -9.18
N GLU A 191 -9.15 16.36 -10.33
CA GLU A 191 -8.47 16.42 -11.62
C GLU A 191 -7.26 17.38 -11.60
N HIS A 192 -7.38 18.52 -10.92
CA HIS A 192 -6.28 19.47 -10.76
C HIS A 192 -5.08 18.83 -10.06
N ASN A 193 -5.29 18.14 -8.93
CA ASN A 193 -4.20 17.53 -8.16
C ASN A 193 -3.54 16.38 -8.94
N ILE A 194 -4.30 15.56 -9.65
CA ILE A 194 -3.73 14.50 -10.51
C ILE A 194 -2.85 15.14 -11.60
N ASN A 195 -3.32 16.22 -12.23
CA ASN A 195 -2.53 16.93 -13.24
C ASN A 195 -1.28 17.62 -12.65
N GLN A 196 -1.30 18.05 -11.38
CA GLN A 196 -0.09 18.55 -10.71
C GLN A 196 0.94 17.43 -10.52
N ALA A 197 0.51 16.23 -10.11
CA ALA A 197 1.40 15.07 -10.01
C ALA A 197 2.02 14.73 -11.39
N LEU A 198 1.20 14.66 -12.44
CA LEU A 198 1.69 14.38 -13.81
C LEU A 198 2.57 15.49 -14.39
N ALA A 199 2.42 16.74 -13.93
CA ALA A 199 3.31 17.84 -14.33
C ALA A 199 4.70 17.73 -13.69
N ILE A 200 4.80 17.10 -12.51
CA ILE A 200 6.05 16.83 -11.81
C ILE A 200 6.73 15.58 -12.39
N ASP A 201 5.95 14.52 -12.57
CA ASP A 201 6.39 13.25 -13.13
C ASP A 201 5.36 12.73 -14.15
N GLY A 202 5.67 12.93 -15.43
CA GLY A 202 4.81 12.53 -16.54
C GLY A 202 4.71 11.02 -16.77
N ASP A 203 5.56 10.23 -16.11
CA ASP A 203 5.53 8.76 -16.15
C ASP A 203 5.17 8.18 -14.77
N ASN A 204 4.45 8.93 -13.94
CA ASN A 204 3.94 8.43 -12.66
C ASN A 204 2.75 7.47 -12.88
N ALA A 205 2.99 6.17 -12.67
CA ALA A 205 2.00 5.14 -12.92
C ALA A 205 0.76 5.26 -12.01
N GLU A 206 0.92 5.63 -10.74
CA GLU A 206 -0.19 5.78 -9.79
C GLU A 206 -1.09 6.97 -10.15
N ALA A 207 -0.52 8.07 -10.63
CA ALA A 207 -1.29 9.22 -11.11
C ALA A 207 -2.21 8.85 -12.28
N TYR A 208 -1.74 7.99 -13.19
CA TYR A 208 -2.59 7.46 -14.25
C TYR A 208 -3.70 6.53 -13.73
N GLN A 209 -3.48 5.76 -12.65
CA GLN A 209 -4.54 4.95 -12.01
C GLN A 209 -5.58 5.84 -11.32
N MET A 210 -5.14 6.89 -10.64
CA MET A 210 -6.03 7.88 -10.04
C MET A 210 -6.85 8.61 -11.12
N MET A 211 -6.24 8.94 -12.27
CA MET A 211 -6.95 9.51 -13.42
C MET A 211 -7.97 8.54 -14.03
N ALA A 212 -7.63 7.24 -14.11
CA ALA A 212 -8.57 6.22 -14.56
C ALA A 212 -9.78 6.12 -13.62
N SER A 213 -9.55 6.10 -12.31
CA SER A 213 -10.59 6.09 -11.28
C SER A 213 -11.47 7.34 -11.35
N TYR A 214 -10.86 8.52 -11.56
CA TYR A 214 -11.58 9.76 -11.79
C TYR A 214 -12.53 9.64 -12.99
N HIS A 215 -12.05 9.12 -14.12
CA HIS A 215 -12.89 8.95 -15.31
C HIS A 215 -14.00 7.90 -15.14
N LEU A 216 -13.75 6.80 -14.40
CA LEU A 216 -14.80 5.85 -14.03
C LEU A 216 -15.90 6.53 -13.21
N SER A 217 -15.55 7.38 -12.23
CA SER A 217 -16.52 8.15 -11.45
C SER A 217 -17.37 9.14 -12.29
N LYS A 218 -16.90 9.45 -13.50
CA LYS A 218 -17.59 10.30 -14.49
C LYS A 218 -18.30 9.51 -15.59
N GLU A 219 -18.38 8.18 -15.45
CA GLU A 219 -18.94 7.27 -16.45
C GLU A 219 -18.24 7.37 -17.82
N ASN A 220 -16.97 7.77 -17.84
CA ASN A 220 -16.15 7.87 -19.05
C ASN A 220 -15.21 6.67 -19.18
N GLU A 221 -15.79 5.52 -19.54
CA GLU A 221 -15.08 4.24 -19.68
C GLU A 221 -13.93 4.32 -20.71
N GLU A 222 -14.10 5.04 -21.82
CA GLU A 222 -13.07 5.18 -22.87
C GLU A 222 -11.78 5.82 -22.32
N MET A 223 -11.91 6.96 -21.64
CA MET A 223 -10.75 7.62 -21.03
C MET A 223 -10.19 6.83 -19.86
N ALA A 224 -11.04 6.18 -19.06
CA ALA A 224 -10.56 5.32 -17.98
C ALA A 224 -9.67 4.19 -18.51
N THR A 225 -10.09 3.52 -19.58
CA THR A 225 -9.31 2.47 -20.27
C THR A 225 -7.99 3.01 -20.79
N GLU A 226 -7.98 4.20 -21.42
CA GLU A 226 -6.75 4.82 -21.90
C GLU A 226 -5.76 5.07 -20.76
N MET A 227 -6.23 5.63 -19.65
CA MET A 227 -5.38 5.98 -18.51
C MET A 227 -4.83 4.74 -17.79
N ILE A 228 -5.66 3.72 -17.54
CA ILE A 228 -5.17 2.50 -16.87
C ILE A 228 -4.19 1.73 -17.76
N LYS A 229 -4.41 1.70 -19.09
CA LYS A 229 -3.44 1.13 -20.05
C LYS A 229 -2.11 1.86 -20.03
N LYS A 230 -2.13 3.20 -19.98
CA LYS A 230 -0.91 3.99 -19.82
C LYS A 230 -0.20 3.65 -18.51
N SER A 231 -0.92 3.55 -17.39
CA SER A 231 -0.33 3.13 -16.10
C SER A 231 0.40 1.80 -16.20
N VAL A 232 -0.31 0.72 -16.62
CA VAL A 232 0.29 -0.62 -16.66
C VAL A 232 1.43 -0.74 -17.66
N SER A 233 1.41 0.05 -18.75
CA SER A 233 2.50 0.06 -19.73
C SER A 233 3.85 0.52 -19.15
N LEU A 234 3.84 1.25 -18.02
CA LEU A 234 5.05 1.80 -17.40
C LEU A 234 5.82 0.76 -16.57
N TRP A 235 5.15 -0.30 -16.08
CA TRP A 235 5.74 -1.24 -15.13
C TRP A 235 5.50 -2.71 -15.48
N LEU A 236 4.32 -3.10 -15.96
CA LEU A 236 3.95 -4.51 -16.16
C LEU A 236 4.87 -5.26 -17.15
N PRO A 237 5.30 -4.69 -18.30
CA PRO A 237 6.20 -5.40 -19.20
C PRO A 237 7.55 -5.76 -18.58
N LYS A 238 8.12 -4.87 -17.77
CA LYS A 238 9.41 -5.11 -17.09
C LYS A 238 9.26 -6.22 -16.04
N TYR A 239 8.16 -6.16 -15.30
CA TYR A 239 7.81 -7.19 -14.32
C TYR A 239 7.68 -8.57 -14.97
N LYS A 240 6.91 -8.70 -16.05
CA LYS A 240 6.77 -9.96 -16.79
C LYS A 240 8.07 -10.48 -17.39
N ALA A 241 8.96 -9.60 -17.84
CA ALA A 241 10.26 -10.01 -18.34
C ALA A 241 11.13 -10.59 -17.21
N ALA A 242 11.08 -10.02 -16.02
CA ALA A 242 11.81 -10.54 -14.87
C ALA A 242 11.28 -11.90 -14.41
N ASP A 243 9.96 -12.06 -14.35
CA ASP A 243 9.33 -13.34 -14.00
C ASP A 243 9.76 -14.48 -14.96
N LYS A 244 9.86 -14.19 -16.26
CA LYS A 244 10.34 -15.14 -17.28
C LYS A 244 11.85 -15.40 -17.26
N GLY A 245 12.60 -14.76 -16.36
CA GLY A 245 14.06 -14.81 -16.32
C GLY A 245 14.73 -14.17 -17.54
N GLU A 246 14.03 -13.25 -18.22
CA GLU A 246 14.56 -12.51 -19.38
C GLU A 246 15.40 -11.30 -18.95
N VAL A 247 15.32 -10.88 -17.68
CA VAL A 247 16.14 -9.82 -17.10
C VAL A 247 17.42 -10.45 -16.52
N PRO A 248 18.62 -10.02 -16.95
CA PRO A 248 19.87 -10.50 -16.36
C PRO A 248 19.95 -10.20 -14.86
N ASP A 249 20.51 -11.11 -14.06
CA ASP A 249 20.67 -10.96 -12.61
C ASP A 249 21.38 -9.63 -12.22
N GLU A 250 22.27 -9.13 -13.08
CA GLU A 250 23.01 -7.87 -12.87
C GLU A 250 22.14 -6.61 -13.03
N GLU A 251 21.00 -6.72 -13.72
CA GLU A 251 20.01 -5.65 -13.96
C GLU A 251 18.75 -5.82 -13.09
N PHE A 252 18.67 -6.90 -12.31
CA PHE A 252 17.54 -7.18 -11.42
C PHE A 252 17.62 -6.32 -10.16
N ASN A 253 16.87 -5.22 -10.14
CA ASN A 253 16.60 -4.44 -8.94
C ASN A 253 15.11 -4.56 -8.57
N PRO A 254 14.75 -5.29 -7.49
CA PRO A 254 13.36 -5.47 -7.06
C PRO A 254 12.59 -4.16 -6.89
N LEU A 255 13.26 -3.10 -6.42
CA LEU A 255 12.64 -1.79 -6.18
C LEU A 255 12.40 -1.01 -7.48
N GLU A 256 13.14 -1.30 -8.55
CA GLU A 256 12.95 -0.67 -9.87
C GLU A 256 11.99 -1.44 -10.78
N LEU A 257 11.71 -2.71 -10.46
CA LEU A 257 10.84 -3.58 -11.24
C LEU A 257 9.38 -3.17 -11.16
N THR A 258 8.90 -2.89 -9.95
CA THR A 258 7.56 -2.38 -9.69
C THR A 258 7.62 -1.31 -8.60
N PRO A 259 7.62 -0.01 -8.97
CA PRO A 259 7.64 1.08 -7.98
C PRO A 259 6.29 1.24 -7.25
N LEU A 260 5.33 0.36 -7.51
CA LEU A 260 3.98 0.42 -6.95
C LEU A 260 3.85 -0.55 -5.78
N SER A 261 3.17 -0.10 -4.73
CA SER A 261 2.84 -0.95 -3.59
C SER A 261 1.94 -2.13 -4.00
N TYR A 262 1.87 -3.15 -3.14
CA TYR A 262 0.94 -4.28 -3.30
C TYR A 262 -0.51 -3.79 -3.46
N ASP A 263 -0.94 -2.89 -2.59
CA ASP A 263 -2.30 -2.35 -2.59
C ASP A 263 -2.60 -1.49 -3.83
N THR A 264 -1.62 -0.72 -4.31
CA THR A 264 -1.76 0.06 -5.55
C THR A 264 -1.97 -0.86 -6.76
N ARG A 265 -1.29 -2.02 -6.80
CA ARG A 265 -1.51 -3.02 -7.86
C ARG A 265 -2.86 -3.73 -7.74
N ILE A 266 -3.35 -3.99 -6.53
CA ILE A 266 -4.73 -4.45 -6.30
C ILE A 266 -5.73 -3.43 -6.87
N ALA A 267 -5.53 -2.14 -6.61
CA ALA A 267 -6.38 -1.08 -7.16
C ALA A 267 -6.33 -1.06 -8.70
N ALA A 268 -5.15 -1.20 -9.30
CA ALA A 268 -5.00 -1.31 -10.76
C ALA A 268 -5.82 -2.48 -11.34
N ALA A 269 -5.75 -3.67 -10.72
CA ALA A 269 -6.51 -4.85 -11.15
C ALA A 269 -8.03 -4.65 -11.04
N LYS A 270 -8.51 -3.93 -10.02
CA LYS A 270 -9.93 -3.56 -9.90
C LYS A 270 -10.37 -2.67 -11.06
N ILE A 271 -9.59 -1.63 -11.37
CA ILE A 271 -9.87 -0.70 -12.48
C ILE A 271 -9.87 -1.47 -13.82
N LEU A 272 -8.86 -2.31 -14.06
CA LEU A 272 -8.76 -3.14 -15.28
C LEU A 272 -9.97 -4.05 -15.45
N THR A 273 -10.42 -4.67 -14.37
CA THR A 273 -11.62 -5.52 -14.37
C THR A 273 -12.86 -4.72 -14.70
N GLU A 274 -13.02 -3.52 -14.12
CA GLU A 274 -14.16 -2.62 -14.38
C GLU A 274 -14.19 -2.14 -15.85
N VAL A 275 -13.03 -1.84 -16.44
CA VAL A 275 -12.92 -1.49 -17.86
C VAL A 275 -12.83 -2.70 -18.82
N LYS A 276 -13.09 -3.90 -18.32
CA LYS A 276 -13.14 -5.16 -19.10
C LYS A 276 -11.82 -5.58 -19.74
N GLU A 277 -10.69 -5.10 -19.23
CA GLU A 277 -9.33 -5.51 -19.61
C GLU A 277 -8.90 -6.73 -18.77
N TYR A 278 -9.69 -7.80 -18.82
CA TYR A 278 -9.60 -8.92 -17.89
C TYR A 278 -8.28 -9.68 -17.97
N GLU A 279 -7.73 -9.91 -19.17
CA GLU A 279 -6.44 -10.60 -19.33
C GLU A 279 -5.32 -9.84 -18.62
N THR A 280 -5.28 -8.51 -18.77
CA THR A 280 -4.29 -7.67 -18.09
C THR A 280 -4.56 -7.61 -16.58
N ALA A 281 -5.83 -7.65 -16.14
CA ALA A 281 -6.14 -7.74 -14.71
C ALA A 281 -5.59 -9.05 -14.10
N VAL A 282 -5.77 -10.18 -14.79
CA VAL A 282 -5.23 -11.49 -14.38
C VAL A 282 -3.70 -11.45 -14.32
N ASP A 283 -3.03 -10.90 -15.34
CA ASP A 283 -1.58 -10.77 -15.35
C ASP A 283 -1.02 -10.00 -14.14
N VAL A 284 -1.71 -8.92 -13.73
CA VAL A 284 -1.32 -8.14 -12.54
C VAL A 284 -1.52 -8.94 -11.26
N LEU A 285 -2.63 -9.67 -11.17
CA LEU A 285 -3.00 -10.44 -9.98
C LEU A 285 -2.16 -11.71 -9.80
N GLU A 286 -1.76 -12.37 -10.88
CA GLU A 286 -0.83 -13.52 -10.83
C GLU A 286 0.52 -13.09 -10.24
N GLY A 287 1.05 -11.94 -10.66
CA GLY A 287 2.25 -11.39 -10.03
C GLY A 287 2.10 -11.07 -8.54
N LEU A 288 0.89 -10.69 -8.10
CA LEU A 288 0.62 -10.49 -6.68
C LEU A 288 0.57 -11.81 -5.90
N LEU A 289 0.20 -12.93 -6.54
CA LEU A 289 0.26 -14.26 -5.94
C LEU A 289 1.71 -14.77 -5.83
N ASP A 290 2.56 -14.46 -6.80
CA ASP A 290 3.99 -14.83 -6.75
C ASP A 290 4.70 -14.18 -5.55
N GLU A 291 4.25 -13.00 -5.13
CA GLU A 291 4.74 -12.31 -3.94
C GLU A 291 4.08 -12.80 -2.65
N ASN A 292 2.76 -13.05 -2.68
CA ASN A 292 2.01 -13.51 -1.52
C ASN A 292 0.74 -14.27 -1.94
N ASP A 293 0.78 -15.60 -1.84
CA ASP A 293 -0.31 -16.51 -2.15
C ASP A 293 -1.31 -16.71 -0.99
N GLU A 294 -1.07 -16.09 0.17
CA GLU A 294 -1.93 -16.20 1.36
C GLU A 294 -3.00 -15.10 1.44
N VAL A 295 -3.31 -14.43 0.32
CA VAL A 295 -4.33 -13.37 0.24
C VAL A 295 -5.58 -13.86 -0.51
N PRO A 296 -6.68 -14.23 0.18
CA PRO A 296 -7.89 -14.76 -0.46
C PRO A 296 -8.49 -13.82 -1.51
N GLN A 297 -8.37 -12.50 -1.29
CA GLN A 297 -8.88 -11.48 -2.22
C GLN A 297 -8.26 -11.59 -3.61
N VAL A 298 -6.96 -11.90 -3.71
CA VAL A 298 -6.27 -11.97 -5.01
C VAL A 298 -6.74 -13.18 -5.79
N TRP A 299 -6.81 -14.34 -5.15
CA TRP A 299 -7.39 -15.56 -5.74
C TRP A 299 -8.83 -15.33 -6.22
N TYR A 300 -9.66 -14.69 -5.38
CA TYR A 300 -11.03 -14.34 -5.72
C TYR A 300 -11.09 -13.42 -6.95
N MET A 301 -10.26 -12.37 -7.00
CA MET A 301 -10.25 -11.43 -8.11
C MET A 301 -9.84 -12.08 -9.44
N ILE A 302 -8.87 -13.01 -9.43
CA ILE A 302 -8.50 -13.76 -10.64
C ILE A 302 -9.67 -14.66 -11.09
N GLY A 303 -10.29 -15.36 -10.14
CA GLY A 303 -11.45 -16.21 -10.41
C GLY A 303 -12.61 -15.41 -10.99
N TRP A 304 -12.88 -14.22 -10.44
CA TRP A 304 -13.93 -13.32 -10.90
C TRP A 304 -13.61 -12.75 -12.29
N ALA A 305 -12.38 -12.31 -12.54
CA ALA A 305 -11.96 -11.82 -13.86
C ALA A 305 -12.09 -12.92 -14.93
N ASN A 306 -11.71 -14.17 -14.62
CA ASN A 306 -11.93 -15.31 -15.52
C ASN A 306 -13.43 -15.60 -15.74
N TYR A 307 -14.25 -15.54 -14.70
CA TYR A 307 -15.70 -15.71 -14.81
C TYR A 307 -16.32 -14.67 -15.77
N LEU A 308 -15.90 -13.40 -15.66
CA LEU A 308 -16.40 -12.29 -16.48
C LEU A 308 -16.00 -12.37 -17.95
N GLN A 309 -14.90 -13.05 -18.29
CA GLN A 309 -14.47 -13.25 -19.68
C GLN A 309 -15.41 -14.18 -20.46
N GLY A 310 -16.12 -15.07 -19.77
CA GLY A 310 -17.16 -15.92 -20.35
C GLY A 310 -16.83 -17.42 -20.35
N PRO A 311 -17.58 -18.22 -21.14
CA PRO A 311 -17.60 -19.68 -21.04
C PRO A 311 -16.23 -20.36 -21.18
N ASP A 312 -15.36 -19.83 -22.04
CA ASP A 312 -14.05 -20.42 -22.34
C ASP A 312 -13.08 -20.38 -21.14
N TYR A 313 -13.38 -19.54 -20.14
CA TYR A 313 -12.55 -19.34 -18.94
C TYR A 313 -13.18 -19.93 -17.67
N LYS A 314 -14.30 -20.67 -17.79
CA LYS A 314 -15.02 -21.24 -16.63
C LYS A 314 -14.17 -22.18 -15.79
N GLU A 315 -13.32 -23.00 -16.41
CA GLU A 315 -12.45 -23.92 -15.68
C GLU A 315 -11.35 -23.18 -14.91
N ASN A 316 -10.79 -22.12 -15.48
CA ASN A 316 -9.88 -21.23 -14.75
C ASN A 316 -10.60 -20.54 -13.59
N ALA A 317 -11.78 -19.98 -13.84
CA ALA A 317 -12.58 -19.31 -12.81
C ALA A 317 -12.86 -20.25 -11.63
N ARG A 318 -13.29 -21.49 -11.92
CA ARG A 318 -13.48 -22.55 -10.93
C ARG A 318 -12.23 -22.79 -10.10
N TYR A 319 -11.09 -23.01 -10.74
CA TYR A 319 -9.83 -23.29 -10.06
C TYR A 319 -9.47 -22.17 -9.07
N TYR A 320 -9.45 -20.91 -9.55
CA TYR A 320 -9.08 -19.76 -8.73
C TYR A 320 -10.08 -19.49 -7.60
N LEU A 321 -11.39 -19.67 -7.81
CA LEU A 321 -12.40 -19.54 -6.75
C LEU A 321 -12.29 -20.64 -5.68
N GLN A 322 -11.96 -21.88 -6.08
CA GLN A 322 -11.70 -22.96 -5.13
C GLN A 322 -10.45 -22.67 -4.29
N GLN A 323 -9.37 -22.16 -4.90
CA GLN A 323 -8.19 -21.71 -4.17
C GLN A 323 -8.52 -20.55 -3.22
N ALA A 324 -9.32 -19.58 -3.66
CA ALA A 324 -9.77 -18.47 -2.81
C ALA A 324 -10.45 -18.98 -1.53
N LYS A 325 -11.34 -19.97 -1.65
CA LYS A 325 -12.01 -20.61 -0.51
C LYS A 325 -11.02 -21.38 0.39
N GLN A 326 -10.08 -22.11 -0.20
CA GLN A 326 -9.06 -22.85 0.56
C GLN A 326 -8.18 -21.90 1.39
N VAL A 327 -7.71 -20.80 0.79
CA VAL A 327 -6.89 -19.81 1.49
C VAL A 327 -7.73 -19.08 2.55
N TYR A 328 -8.98 -18.73 2.24
CA TYR A 328 -9.93 -18.13 3.19
C TYR A 328 -10.03 -18.94 4.49
N ASP A 329 -10.25 -20.25 4.36
CA ASP A 329 -10.35 -21.17 5.50
C ASP A 329 -9.01 -21.34 6.25
N LYS A 330 -7.91 -21.41 5.51
CA LYS A 330 -6.55 -21.56 6.05
C LYS A 330 -6.17 -20.39 6.95
N ILE A 331 -6.37 -19.16 6.48
CA ILE A 331 -5.98 -17.94 7.22
C ILE A 331 -7.06 -17.45 8.19
N LYS A 332 -8.26 -18.06 8.16
CA LYS A 332 -9.45 -17.62 8.91
C LYS A 332 -9.80 -16.17 8.62
N CYS A 333 -9.93 -15.87 7.33
CA CYS A 333 -10.28 -14.53 6.85
C CYS A 333 -11.64 -14.08 7.43
N ASP A 334 -11.75 -12.80 7.81
CA ASP A 334 -12.95 -12.20 8.40
C ASP A 334 -13.65 -11.29 7.37
N ASP A 335 -14.00 -11.86 6.22
CA ASP A 335 -14.76 -11.20 5.15
C ASP A 335 -15.90 -12.13 4.69
N PRO A 336 -17.08 -12.09 5.34
CA PRO A 336 -18.18 -12.98 5.00
C PRO A 336 -18.79 -12.68 3.62
N ASP A 337 -18.68 -11.45 3.13
CA ASP A 337 -19.24 -11.04 1.84
C ASP A 337 -18.40 -11.61 0.68
N LEU A 338 -17.07 -11.62 0.82
CA LEU A 338 -16.18 -12.29 -0.12
C LEU A 338 -16.49 -13.79 -0.21
N LEU A 339 -16.58 -14.48 0.93
CA LEU A 339 -16.86 -15.92 0.93
C LEU A 339 -18.20 -16.22 0.27
N LYS A 340 -19.23 -15.44 0.60
CA LYS A 340 -20.56 -15.59 0.02
C LYS A 340 -20.52 -15.47 -1.51
N HIS A 341 -19.83 -14.47 -2.04
CA HIS A 341 -19.76 -14.29 -3.49
C HIS A 341 -18.90 -15.38 -4.18
N VAL A 342 -17.83 -15.84 -3.54
CA VAL A 342 -17.07 -17.02 -4.02
C VAL A 342 -17.97 -18.25 -4.13
N GLU A 343 -18.83 -18.49 -3.14
CA GLU A 343 -19.78 -19.60 -3.14
C GLU A 343 -20.84 -19.44 -4.23
N GLU A 344 -21.43 -18.26 -4.38
CA GLU A 344 -22.40 -17.96 -5.46
C GLU A 344 -21.79 -18.22 -6.85
N LEU A 345 -20.60 -17.70 -7.14
CA LEU A 345 -19.92 -17.92 -8.42
C LEU A 345 -19.57 -19.40 -8.64
N THR A 346 -19.12 -20.10 -7.58
CA THR A 346 -18.78 -21.53 -7.67
C THR A 346 -20.02 -22.38 -7.97
N GLU A 347 -21.16 -22.05 -7.36
CA GLU A 347 -22.45 -22.71 -7.64
C GLU A 347 -22.93 -22.47 -9.07
N GLU A 348 -22.82 -21.23 -9.57
CA GLU A 348 -23.20 -20.88 -10.95
C GLU A 348 -22.34 -21.56 -12.02
N ILE A 349 -21.04 -21.73 -11.74
CA ILE A 349 -20.12 -22.45 -12.63
C ILE A 349 -20.47 -23.96 -12.65
N GLY A 350 -21.09 -24.50 -11.59
CA GLY A 350 -21.43 -25.92 -11.42
C GLY A 350 -20.18 -26.78 -11.22
N PRO A 351 -20.25 -28.07 -10.86
CA PRO A 351 -19.09 -28.98 -10.88
C PRO A 351 -18.61 -29.14 -12.34
N GLY A 352 -17.31 -29.24 -12.57
CA GLY A 352 -16.75 -29.34 -13.93
C GLY A 352 -17.27 -30.58 -14.64
N GLU A 353 -16.95 -30.71 -15.92
CA GLU A 353 -16.99 -32.04 -16.51
C GLU A 353 -16.03 -32.90 -15.67
N GLU A 354 -16.59 -33.83 -14.88
CA GLU A 354 -15.80 -34.89 -14.28
C GLU A 354 -14.99 -35.49 -15.44
N GLU A 355 -13.66 -35.47 -15.36
CA GLU A 355 -12.84 -36.32 -16.21
C GLU A 355 -13.46 -37.70 -16.09
N GLY A 356 -14.11 -38.14 -17.17
CA GLY A 356 -15.04 -39.24 -17.12
C GLY A 356 -14.41 -40.39 -16.35
N GLU A 357 -15.10 -40.86 -15.31
CA GLU A 357 -14.94 -42.23 -14.92
C GLU A 357 -15.07 -43.03 -16.22
N GLU A 358 -13.97 -43.65 -16.66
CA GLU A 358 -14.04 -44.74 -17.60
C GLU A 358 -15.01 -45.73 -16.97
N GLU A 359 -16.29 -45.64 -17.34
CA GLU A 359 -17.25 -46.71 -17.16
C GLU A 359 -16.62 -47.88 -17.90
N GLY A 360 -15.95 -48.74 -17.11
CA GLY A 360 -15.35 -49.98 -17.58
C GLY A 360 -16.42 -50.76 -18.29
N ALA A 361 -16.42 -50.66 -19.62
CA ALA A 361 -17.06 -51.62 -20.48
C ALA A 361 -16.33 -52.93 -20.20
N GLU A 362 -16.94 -53.77 -19.38
CA GLU A 362 -16.59 -55.18 -19.26
C GLU A 362 -16.68 -55.79 -20.66
N GLU A 363 -15.57 -55.79 -21.40
CA GLU A 363 -15.39 -56.65 -22.55
C GLU A 363 -15.32 -58.09 -22.02
N ASP A 364 -16.42 -58.79 -22.23
CA ASP A 364 -16.62 -60.22 -22.02
C ASP A 364 -15.65 -61.00 -22.93
N VAL A 365 -14.41 -61.17 -22.49
CA VAL A 365 -13.43 -62.06 -23.12
C VAL A 365 -13.60 -63.45 -22.51
N ASN A 366 -14.50 -64.23 -23.09
CA ASN A 366 -14.50 -65.68 -22.90
C ASN A 366 -13.39 -66.31 -23.75
N GLU A 367 -12.51 -67.00 -23.05
CA GLU A 367 -11.36 -67.76 -23.50
C GLU A 367 -11.70 -68.94 -24.44
N LEU A 368 -10.79 -69.14 -25.40
CA LEU A 368 -10.25 -70.42 -25.91
C LEU A 368 -11.18 -71.35 -26.72
N ASP A 369 -10.85 -71.52 -28.00
CA ASP A 369 -10.42 -72.86 -28.44
C ASP A 369 -9.55 -72.84 -29.72
N SER A 370 -8.59 -73.77 -29.70
CA SER A 370 -7.55 -74.06 -30.68
C SER A 370 -8.06 -74.68 -31.98
N ASP A 371 -7.41 -74.41 -33.13
CA ASP A 371 -6.52 -75.36 -33.83
C ASP A 371 -6.29 -75.05 -35.32
N SER A 372 -5.04 -75.30 -35.71
CA SER A 372 -4.53 -75.63 -37.05
C SER A 372 -4.52 -74.56 -38.16
N ASP A 373 -3.31 -74.09 -38.45
CA ASP A 373 -2.89 -73.67 -39.79
C ASP A 373 -2.84 -74.89 -40.73
N ASP A 374 -3.43 -74.75 -41.93
CA ASP A 374 -3.08 -75.55 -43.10
C ASP A 374 -2.53 -74.62 -44.19
N GLU A 375 -1.58 -75.17 -44.93
CA GLU A 375 -0.55 -74.54 -45.73
C GLU A 375 -1.04 -73.62 -46.85
N THR A 376 -0.19 -72.68 -47.30
CA THR A 376 0.53 -72.84 -48.59
C THR A 376 1.39 -71.61 -48.99
N ASP A 377 2.66 -71.91 -49.26
CA ASP A 377 3.54 -71.36 -50.30
C ASP A 377 3.36 -69.90 -50.79
N ASN A 378 4.39 -69.05 -50.61
CA ASN A 378 5.41 -68.86 -51.65
C ASN A 378 6.58 -67.93 -51.25
N LYS A 379 7.78 -68.43 -51.52
CA LYS A 379 9.02 -67.76 -51.99
C LYS A 379 8.83 -66.27 -52.40
N THR A 380 9.72 -65.32 -52.12
CA THR A 380 11.17 -65.29 -52.42
C THR A 380 11.74 -63.92 -52.04
N ASN A 381 13.04 -63.89 -51.71
CA ASN A 381 14.01 -62.78 -51.70
C ASN A 381 13.78 -61.64 -50.66
N GLY A 382 14.76 -61.19 -49.89
CA GLY A 382 16.22 -61.30 -50.02
C GLY A 382 16.82 -59.89 -50.05
N GLU A 383 17.65 -59.60 -49.04
CA GLU A 383 18.71 -58.56 -49.01
C GLU A 383 18.25 -57.09 -48.97
N ALA A 384 18.48 -56.32 -47.90
CA ALA A 384 19.72 -55.83 -47.28
C ALA A 384 20.09 -54.40 -47.72
N MET A 385 20.29 -53.56 -46.69
CA MET A 385 21.27 -52.49 -46.55
C MET A 385 21.19 -51.21 -47.39
N GLU A 386 21.13 -50.11 -46.62
CA GLU A 386 21.97 -48.91 -46.69
C GLU A 386 22.10 -48.16 -48.03
N HIS A 387 21.57 -46.93 -48.04
CA HIS A 387 22.41 -45.73 -48.00
C HIS A 387 21.67 -44.54 -47.39
#